data_AF-A0A973JH36-F1
#
_entry.id   AF-A0A973JH36-F1
#
_cell.length_a   1.000
_cell.length_b   1.000
_cell.length_c   1.000
_cell.angle_alpha   90.00
_cell.angle_beta   90.00
_cell.angle_gamma   90.00
#
_symmetry.space_group_name_H-M   'P 1'
#
loop_
_entity.id
_entity.type
_entity.pdbx_description
1 polymer ?
#
loop_
_entity_poly.entity_id
_entity_poly.type
_entity_poly.pdbx_seq_one_letter_code
_entity_poly.pdbx_strand_id
1 'polypeptide(L)'
;IGSVAADSEPMSRSAPHTRNSVDHSFGEEEAQLAAEMLALLKKETIVSVDIFIGDGQDGVSARFLVPEQYAQIAYGLKLLFNHPPVVLDNPTYTIIYFTDDAFERNRSKKLLDKDISVRLMLGEKRGDQVKICRNTIYLGEGKKGIFQFEDWRIKAIDKTGLFLHAGARRDFLWVYNQGTCRPEMTEIVTAAAGMTATGKTTTLCRKFTKVPQERSEMIGDDGGAIGFDGNYAAFEMGGLYVKTEGLDASQPEILRAAESRDAFLENVAMTQYPYMPNFADVSKTGNGRAVVSRDNLEIASKSLRADRLHYIIILTRNPLVNVLSRLTPEQATMQFIYGESIESSGGNPEEAGRFKREFFLDPFMAGDRLEHAMIFYDIVKRNRISCYLANTGTIGLREEKVTLRQSLAAYNDLVRNQLRFSLEADHLGYHYPIKCDRANLDLMTAYRLFDDHILLKKRLQDFYRGRKEYLEEFEARYGRIPEPIREALPYQYKEFSPRETLDIE
;
A
#
# COMPACT_ATOMS: atom_id res chain seq x y z
N ILE A 1 -1.49 32.74 -9.12
CA ILE A 1 -2.55 31.86 -8.58
C ILE A 1 -1.83 30.58 -8.14
N GLY A 2 -1.94 30.23 -6.85
CA GLY A 2 -1.26 29.07 -6.25
C GLY A 2 -2.12 27.80 -6.26
N SER A 3 -1.68 26.76 -5.56
CA SER A 3 -2.42 25.51 -5.37
C SER A 3 -3.73 25.70 -4.60
N VAL A 4 -4.66 24.76 -4.76
CA VAL A 4 -5.91 24.72 -3.98
C VAL A 4 -5.67 23.97 -2.68
N ALA A 5 -6.13 24.53 -1.56
CA ALA A 5 -6.15 23.85 -0.26
C ALA A 5 -7.59 23.77 0.26
N ALA A 6 -7.99 22.62 0.77
CA ALA A 6 -9.32 22.40 1.34
C ALA A 6 -9.23 21.54 2.60
N ASP A 7 -10.22 21.69 3.48
CA ASP A 7 -10.39 20.84 4.65
C ASP A 7 -11.50 19.82 4.39
N SER A 8 -11.36 18.63 4.98
CA SER A 8 -12.34 17.54 4.89
C SER A 8 -12.81 17.11 6.27
N GLU A 9 -14.05 16.66 6.34
CA GLU A 9 -14.63 16.08 7.54
C GLU A 9 -15.22 14.70 7.22
N PRO A 10 -14.79 13.63 7.91
CA PRO A 10 -13.60 13.56 8.76
C PRO A 10 -12.29 13.77 7.98
N MET A 11 -11.18 13.99 8.70
CA MET A 11 -9.83 14.17 8.11
C MET A 11 -9.12 12.84 7.79
N SER A 12 -9.86 11.74 7.74
CA SER A 12 -9.34 10.39 7.51
C SER A 12 -10.45 9.46 7.02
N ARG A 13 -10.12 8.21 6.70
CA ARG A 13 -11.11 7.20 6.29
C ARG A 13 -12.07 6.88 7.42
N SER A 14 -13.31 6.62 7.06
CA SER A 14 -14.36 6.18 7.97
C SER A 14 -14.42 4.65 8.05
N ALA A 15 -13.26 4.01 8.25
CA ALA A 15 -13.15 2.55 8.24
C ALA A 15 -14.11 1.82 9.20
N PRO A 16 -14.33 2.27 10.45
CA PRO A 16 -15.32 1.66 11.36
C PRO A 16 -16.77 1.71 10.84
N HIS A 17 -17.05 2.65 9.94
CA HIS A 17 -18.38 2.91 9.37
C HIS A 17 -18.53 2.37 7.94
N THR A 18 -17.51 1.66 7.44
CA THR A 18 -17.45 1.13 6.07
C THR A 18 -17.86 -0.32 6.04
N ARG A 19 -18.84 -0.67 5.20
CA ARG A 19 -19.28 -2.04 4.96
C ARG A 19 -19.40 -2.32 3.47
N ASN A 20 -19.16 -3.56 3.06
CA ASN A 20 -19.36 -4.04 1.70
C ASN A 20 -20.36 -5.20 1.67
N SER A 21 -21.07 -5.38 0.55
CA SER A 21 -22.15 -6.36 0.38
C SER A 21 -21.69 -7.81 0.26
N VAL A 22 -20.38 -8.07 0.17
CA VAL A 22 -19.81 -9.42 0.07
C VAL A 22 -19.55 -9.97 1.47
N ASP A 23 -18.98 -9.17 2.35
CA ASP A 23 -18.63 -9.56 3.72
C ASP A 23 -19.75 -9.27 4.73
N HIS A 24 -20.74 -8.46 4.35
CA HIS A 24 -21.85 -8.05 5.22
C HIS A 24 -23.19 -8.20 4.48
N SER A 25 -24.20 -8.64 5.22
CA SER A 25 -25.58 -8.69 4.71
C SER A 25 -26.12 -7.28 4.51
N PHE A 26 -26.50 -6.94 3.28
CA PHE A 26 -27.20 -5.70 2.96
C PHE A 26 -28.71 -5.97 2.88
N GLY A 27 -29.52 -5.00 3.32
CA GLY A 27 -30.96 -5.16 3.40
C GLY A 27 -31.72 -3.84 3.47
N GLU A 28 -32.72 -3.77 4.36
CA GLU A 28 -33.60 -2.61 4.49
C GLU A 28 -32.85 -1.31 4.87
N GLU A 29 -31.79 -1.41 5.69
CA GLU A 29 -30.96 -0.27 6.09
C GLU A 29 -30.32 0.41 4.87
N GLU A 30 -29.70 -0.37 3.98
CA GLU A 30 -29.08 0.15 2.76
C GLU A 30 -30.12 0.66 1.75
N ALA A 31 -31.29 0.03 1.67
CA ALA A 31 -32.40 0.50 0.85
C ALA A 31 -32.92 1.86 1.34
N GLN A 32 -33.04 2.04 2.66
CA GLN A 32 -33.42 3.31 3.27
C GLN A 32 -32.35 4.39 3.03
N LEU A 33 -31.07 4.05 3.20
CA LEU A 33 -29.94 4.95 2.91
C LEU A 33 -29.96 5.44 1.46
N ALA A 34 -30.21 4.54 0.51
CA ALA A 34 -30.33 4.89 -0.91
C ALA A 34 -31.54 5.80 -1.19
N ALA A 35 -32.69 5.53 -0.55
CA ALA A 35 -33.89 6.36 -0.69
C ALA A 35 -33.68 7.77 -0.12
N GLU A 36 -33.03 7.87 1.04
CA GLU A 36 -32.65 9.14 1.67
C GLU A 36 -31.69 9.94 0.78
N MET A 37 -30.62 9.30 0.30
CA MET A 37 -29.66 9.90 -0.64
C MET A 37 -30.39 10.51 -1.85
N LEU A 38 -31.30 9.75 -2.48
CA LEU A 38 -32.07 10.23 -3.63
C LEU A 38 -32.98 11.41 -3.28
N ALA A 39 -33.59 11.42 -2.08
CA ALA A 39 -34.47 12.50 -1.65
C ALA A 39 -33.72 13.82 -1.40
N LEU A 40 -32.48 13.74 -0.91
CA LEU A 40 -31.61 14.89 -0.67
C LEU A 40 -30.99 15.41 -1.97
N LEU A 41 -30.34 14.53 -2.73
CA LEU A 41 -29.63 14.90 -3.95
C LEU A 41 -30.53 15.48 -5.05
N LYS A 42 -31.83 15.13 -5.08
CA LYS A 42 -32.82 15.77 -5.99
C LYS A 42 -32.96 17.29 -5.81
N LYS A 43 -32.55 17.82 -4.65
CA LYS A 43 -32.66 19.23 -4.31
C LYS A 43 -31.35 20.00 -4.50
N GLU A 44 -30.28 19.31 -4.85
CA GLU A 44 -28.93 19.86 -4.94
C GLU A 44 -28.42 19.86 -6.39
N THR A 45 -27.55 20.82 -6.70
CA THR A 45 -26.73 20.74 -7.91
C THR A 45 -25.62 19.73 -7.68
N ILE A 46 -25.47 18.78 -8.61
CA ILE A 46 -24.49 17.70 -8.51
C ILE A 46 -23.44 17.88 -9.60
N VAL A 47 -22.17 17.80 -9.21
CA VAL A 47 -21.03 17.69 -10.11
C VAL A 47 -20.82 16.19 -10.41
N SER A 48 -20.86 15.85 -11.69
CA SER A 48 -20.52 14.51 -12.18
C SER A 48 -19.12 14.53 -12.79
N VAL A 49 -18.24 13.66 -12.29
CA VAL A 49 -16.89 13.48 -12.82
C VAL A 49 -16.72 12.02 -13.22
N ASP A 50 -16.48 11.80 -14.51
CA ASP A 50 -16.10 10.49 -15.01
C ASP A 50 -14.59 10.37 -15.05
N ILE A 51 -14.07 9.17 -14.77
CA ILE A 51 -12.65 8.86 -14.88
C ILE A 51 -12.45 7.51 -15.57
N PHE A 52 -11.27 7.31 -16.14
CA PHE A 52 -10.74 5.99 -16.41
C PHE A 52 -9.87 5.52 -15.25
N ILE A 53 -10.02 4.25 -14.89
CA ILE A 53 -9.13 3.57 -13.96
C ILE A 53 -7.92 3.05 -14.77
N GLY A 54 -6.71 3.43 -14.38
CA GLY A 54 -5.50 3.14 -15.15
C GLY A 54 -5.37 4.00 -16.41
N ASP A 55 -4.86 3.41 -17.49
CA ASP A 55 -4.65 4.08 -18.78
C ASP A 55 -5.91 4.06 -19.68
N GLY A 56 -7.02 3.48 -19.20
CA GLY A 56 -8.29 3.38 -19.92
C GLY A 56 -8.39 2.20 -20.89
N GLN A 57 -7.31 1.44 -21.12
CA GLN A 57 -7.33 0.33 -22.09
C GLN A 57 -8.15 -0.87 -21.60
N ASP A 58 -8.35 -1.02 -20.29
CA ASP A 58 -9.13 -2.12 -19.70
C ASP A 58 -10.65 -1.90 -19.78
N GLY A 59 -11.08 -0.75 -20.33
CA GLY A 59 -12.49 -0.39 -20.43
C GLY A 59 -13.15 -0.21 -19.07
N VAL A 60 -12.39 0.22 -18.07
CA VAL A 60 -12.87 0.40 -16.69
C VAL A 60 -12.88 1.88 -16.33
N SER A 61 -14.02 2.32 -15.81
CA SER A 61 -14.32 3.69 -15.50
C SER A 61 -15.08 3.83 -14.18
N ALA A 62 -14.91 4.97 -13.52
CA ALA A 62 -15.72 5.32 -12.36
C ALA A 62 -16.38 6.67 -12.56
N ARG A 63 -17.62 6.79 -12.07
CA ARG A 63 -18.35 8.06 -11.99
C ARG A 63 -18.43 8.50 -10.55
N PHE A 64 -17.98 9.71 -10.28
CA PHE A 64 -18.17 10.39 -9.02
C PHE A 64 -19.34 11.36 -9.12
N LEU A 65 -20.29 11.25 -8.18
CA LEU A 65 -21.38 12.20 -8.00
C LEU A 65 -21.16 12.93 -6.68
N VAL A 66 -20.93 14.23 -6.76
CA VAL A 66 -20.57 15.06 -5.61
C VAL A 66 -21.44 16.33 -5.61
N PRO A 67 -22.05 16.72 -4.49
CA PRO A 67 -22.72 18.02 -4.37
C PRO A 67 -21.79 19.18 -4.73
N GLU A 68 -22.30 20.20 -5.40
CA GLU A 68 -21.52 21.37 -5.86
C GLU A 68 -20.75 22.06 -4.72
N GLN A 69 -21.36 22.12 -3.53
CA GLN A 69 -20.73 22.68 -2.32
C GLN A 69 -19.45 21.94 -1.88
N TYR A 70 -19.23 20.71 -2.37
CA TYR A 70 -18.04 19.91 -2.11
C TYR A 70 -17.21 19.64 -3.37
N ALA A 71 -17.26 20.54 -4.36
CA ALA A 71 -16.54 20.43 -5.64
C ALA A 71 -15.01 20.24 -5.50
N GLN A 72 -14.41 20.54 -4.34
CA GLN A 72 -13.01 20.22 -4.07
C GLN A 72 -12.70 18.72 -4.18
N ILE A 73 -13.65 17.84 -3.84
CA ILE A 73 -13.47 16.38 -3.96
C ILE A 73 -13.37 16.02 -5.44
N ALA A 74 -14.31 16.53 -6.24
CA ALA A 74 -14.33 16.36 -7.69
C ALA A 74 -13.04 16.88 -8.34
N TYR A 75 -12.55 18.04 -7.91
CA TYR A 75 -11.28 18.61 -8.37
C TYR A 75 -10.08 17.71 -8.05
N GLY A 76 -9.93 17.28 -6.79
CA GLY A 76 -8.81 16.43 -6.39
C GLY A 76 -8.85 15.04 -7.06
N LEU A 77 -10.03 14.44 -7.24
CA LEU A 77 -10.18 13.17 -7.96
C LEU A 77 -9.83 13.30 -9.45
N LYS A 78 -10.22 14.42 -10.08
CA LYS A 78 -9.84 14.74 -11.46
C LYS A 78 -8.33 14.88 -11.62
N LEU A 79 -7.63 15.41 -10.62
CA LEU A 79 -6.16 15.49 -10.64
C LEU A 79 -5.50 14.12 -10.43
N LEU A 80 -6.14 13.22 -9.69
CA LEU A 80 -5.59 11.93 -9.34
C LEU A 80 -5.68 10.89 -10.47
N PHE A 81 -6.77 10.94 -11.25
CA PHE A 81 -7.09 9.95 -12.28
C PHE A 81 -7.11 10.53 -13.69
N ASN A 82 -7.17 9.65 -14.69
CA ASN A 82 -7.34 10.07 -16.07
C ASN A 82 -8.81 10.41 -16.34
N HIS A 83 -9.09 11.58 -16.93
CA HIS A 83 -10.45 12.02 -17.22
C HIS A 83 -10.75 11.86 -18.72
N PRO A 84 -11.87 11.21 -19.11
CA PRO A 84 -12.26 11.08 -20.51
C PRO A 84 -12.60 12.46 -21.11
N PRO A 85 -12.41 12.67 -22.42
CA PRO A 85 -12.83 13.91 -23.07
C PRO A 85 -14.36 14.02 -23.20
N VAL A 86 -15.10 12.94 -22.93
CA VAL A 86 -16.55 12.83 -23.08
C VAL A 86 -17.18 12.23 -21.82
N VAL A 87 -18.45 12.54 -21.58
CA VAL A 87 -19.27 11.88 -20.56
C VAL A 87 -19.52 10.45 -20.99
N LEU A 88 -19.39 9.51 -20.06
CA LEU A 88 -19.58 8.08 -20.32
C LEU A 88 -21.04 7.69 -20.11
N ASP A 89 -21.66 6.94 -21.03
CA ASP A 89 -23.06 6.54 -20.84
C ASP A 89 -23.21 5.54 -19.69
N ASN A 90 -22.32 4.54 -19.63
CA ASN A 90 -22.37 3.45 -18.67
C ASN A 90 -21.02 3.32 -17.94
N PRO A 91 -20.82 4.02 -16.80
CA PRO A 91 -19.61 3.84 -15.99
C PRO A 91 -19.59 2.45 -15.35
N THR A 92 -18.40 1.85 -15.19
CA THR A 92 -18.30 0.51 -14.57
C THR A 92 -18.46 0.53 -13.05
N TYR A 93 -18.33 1.70 -12.42
CA TYR A 93 -18.48 1.88 -10.98
C TYR A 93 -19.02 3.28 -10.69
N THR A 94 -19.94 3.42 -9.74
CA THR A 94 -20.46 4.73 -9.32
C THR A 94 -20.17 4.99 -7.85
N ILE A 95 -19.57 6.13 -7.53
CA ILE A 95 -19.30 6.58 -6.16
C ILE A 95 -20.07 7.87 -5.92
N ILE A 96 -20.90 7.88 -4.87
CA ILE A 96 -21.83 8.96 -4.57
C ILE A 96 -21.52 9.52 -3.19
N TYR A 97 -21.38 10.84 -3.12
CA TYR A 97 -21.25 11.59 -1.88
C TYR A 97 -22.54 12.32 -1.60
N PHE A 98 -22.96 12.34 -0.35
CA PHE A 98 -24.00 13.25 0.11
C PHE A 98 -23.86 13.53 1.61
N THR A 99 -24.46 14.63 2.04
CA THR A 99 -24.48 15.05 3.43
C THR A 99 -25.90 15.36 3.87
N ASP A 100 -26.16 15.21 5.15
CA ASP A 100 -27.40 15.63 5.80
C ASP A 100 -27.12 16.49 7.04
N ASP A 101 -28.17 16.76 7.82
CA ASP A 101 -28.09 17.58 9.04
C ASP A 101 -27.11 17.05 10.10
N ALA A 102 -26.74 15.76 10.06
CA ALA A 102 -25.78 15.19 10.98
C ALA A 102 -24.33 15.55 10.62
N PHE A 103 -24.04 15.94 9.37
CA PHE A 103 -22.69 16.30 8.93
C PHE A 103 -22.05 17.39 9.78
N GLU A 104 -22.75 18.51 10.01
CA GLU A 104 -22.25 19.59 10.85
C GLU A 104 -22.11 19.19 12.32
N ARG A 105 -23.04 18.34 12.81
CA ARG A 105 -22.99 17.81 14.19
C ARG A 105 -21.84 16.83 14.40
N ASN A 106 -21.33 16.21 13.33
CA ASN A 106 -20.24 15.25 13.41
C ASN A 106 -18.89 15.92 13.71
N ARG A 107 -18.70 17.19 13.33
CA ARG A 107 -17.41 17.90 13.51
C ARG A 107 -16.89 17.89 14.96
N SER A 108 -17.79 17.93 15.95
CA SER A 108 -17.44 17.91 17.38
C SER A 108 -17.24 16.51 17.97
N LYS A 109 -17.55 15.44 17.22
CA LYS A 109 -17.50 14.06 17.69
C LYS A 109 -16.20 13.36 17.30
N LYS A 110 -15.82 12.33 18.06
CA LYS A 110 -14.74 11.41 17.67
C LYS A 110 -15.21 10.51 16.53
N LEU A 111 -14.28 10.02 15.70
CA LEU A 111 -14.60 9.25 14.49
C LEU A 111 -15.59 8.10 14.73
N LEU A 112 -15.43 7.33 15.80
CA LEU A 112 -16.31 6.21 16.15
C LEU A 112 -17.75 6.64 16.45
N ASP A 113 -17.95 7.85 16.97
CA ASP A 113 -19.26 8.38 17.38
C ASP A 113 -19.92 9.25 16.30
N LYS A 114 -19.22 9.51 15.19
CA LYS A 114 -19.76 10.26 14.05
C LYS A 114 -20.84 9.44 13.36
N ASP A 115 -21.93 10.09 13.01
CA ASP A 115 -23.02 9.51 12.21
C ASP A 115 -22.63 9.55 10.73
N ILE A 116 -21.85 8.55 10.33
CA ILE A 116 -21.30 8.37 8.98
C ILE A 116 -21.73 6.99 8.50
N SER A 117 -21.99 6.85 7.21
CA SER A 117 -22.23 5.54 6.61
C SER A 117 -21.54 5.46 5.25
N VAL A 118 -20.64 4.49 5.13
CA VAL A 118 -19.99 4.15 3.87
C VAL A 118 -20.43 2.73 3.50
N ARG A 119 -21.12 2.59 2.37
CA ARG A 119 -21.67 1.30 1.90
C ARG A 119 -21.20 1.03 0.49
N LEU A 120 -20.65 -0.16 0.25
CA LEU A 120 -20.21 -0.62 -1.05
C LEU A 120 -21.05 -1.81 -1.51
N MET A 121 -21.89 -1.60 -2.50
CA MET A 121 -22.52 -2.69 -3.24
C MET A 121 -21.52 -3.20 -4.28
N LEU A 122 -20.97 -4.38 -4.03
CA LEU A 122 -20.04 -5.09 -4.91
C LEU A 122 -20.84 -6.14 -5.70
N GLY A 123 -21.56 -5.70 -6.73
CA GLY A 123 -22.36 -6.59 -7.60
C GLY A 123 -21.50 -7.58 -8.40
N GLU A 124 -22.16 -8.41 -9.22
CA GLU A 124 -21.52 -9.52 -9.95
C GLU A 124 -20.97 -9.13 -11.32
N LYS A 125 -21.45 -8.02 -11.92
CA LYS A 125 -21.03 -7.56 -13.24
C LYS A 125 -20.52 -6.13 -13.19
N ARG A 126 -19.56 -5.78 -14.06
CA ARG A 126 -19.12 -4.39 -14.22
C ARG A 126 -20.32 -3.47 -14.46
N GLY A 127 -20.44 -2.41 -13.69
CA GLY A 127 -21.55 -1.46 -13.74
C GLY A 127 -22.57 -1.62 -12.62
N ASP A 128 -22.65 -2.79 -11.98
CA ASP A 128 -23.54 -3.02 -10.83
C ASP A 128 -22.99 -2.35 -9.55
N GLN A 129 -21.72 -1.96 -9.56
CA GLN A 129 -21.03 -1.51 -8.36
C GLN A 129 -21.41 -0.06 -8.02
N VAL A 130 -21.82 0.14 -6.77
CA VAL A 130 -22.17 1.46 -6.23
C VAL A 130 -21.56 1.62 -4.85
N LYS A 131 -20.88 2.73 -4.60
CA LYS A 131 -20.45 3.16 -3.27
C LYS A 131 -21.17 4.43 -2.86
N ILE A 132 -21.79 4.38 -1.69
CA ILE A 132 -22.47 5.52 -1.07
C ILE A 132 -21.62 5.99 0.10
N CYS A 133 -21.29 7.28 0.12
CA CYS A 133 -20.54 7.96 1.16
C CYS A 133 -21.43 9.05 1.79
N ARG A 134 -22.10 8.71 2.90
CA ARG A 134 -22.92 9.64 3.68
C ARG A 134 -22.06 10.33 4.74
N ASN A 135 -22.15 11.67 4.81
CA ASN A 135 -21.52 12.50 5.85
C ASN A 135 -19.99 12.40 5.95
N THR A 136 -19.32 12.08 4.84
CA THR A 136 -17.85 12.15 4.72
C THR A 136 -17.49 12.86 3.44
N ILE A 137 -16.58 13.83 3.52
CA ILE A 137 -16.05 14.56 2.35
C ILE A 137 -14.54 14.35 2.18
N TYR A 138 -14.00 13.29 2.78
CA TYR A 138 -12.59 12.91 2.65
C TYR A 138 -12.32 12.32 1.25
N LEU A 139 -11.44 12.94 0.47
CA LEU A 139 -11.11 12.50 -0.90
C LEU A 139 -10.61 11.04 -0.92
N GLY A 140 -9.92 10.63 0.14
CA GLY A 140 -9.42 9.27 0.26
C GLY A 140 -10.51 8.19 0.26
N GLU A 141 -11.77 8.51 0.58
CA GLU A 141 -12.88 7.56 0.41
C GLU A 141 -13.13 7.22 -1.06
N GLY A 142 -12.95 8.18 -1.96
CA GLY A 142 -13.12 7.99 -3.40
C GLY A 142 -11.97 7.17 -3.98
N LYS A 143 -10.73 7.58 -3.65
CA LYS A 143 -9.52 6.82 -4.03
C LYS A 143 -9.59 5.38 -3.54
N LYS A 144 -9.92 5.15 -2.26
CA LYS A 144 -9.95 3.80 -1.70
C LYS A 144 -11.20 3.01 -2.07
N GLY A 145 -12.29 3.68 -2.46
CA GLY A 145 -13.41 3.01 -3.13
C GLY A 145 -12.95 2.29 -4.40
N ILE A 146 -12.05 2.91 -5.18
CA ILE A 146 -11.45 2.27 -6.36
C ILE A 146 -10.62 1.03 -5.97
N PHE A 147 -9.90 1.04 -4.85
CA PHE A 147 -9.14 -0.15 -4.38
C PHE A 147 -10.08 -1.32 -4.11
N GLN A 148 -11.15 -1.06 -3.36
CA GLN A 148 -12.17 -2.06 -3.00
C GLN A 148 -12.85 -2.61 -4.26
N PHE A 149 -13.12 -1.73 -5.24
CA PHE A 149 -13.67 -2.12 -6.52
C PHE A 149 -12.68 -2.95 -7.35
N GLU A 150 -11.43 -2.53 -7.50
CA GLU A 150 -10.41 -3.26 -8.27
C GLU A 150 -10.14 -4.64 -7.66
N ASP A 151 -10.05 -4.77 -6.33
CA ASP A 151 -9.91 -6.06 -5.65
C ASP A 151 -11.02 -7.02 -6.05
N TRP A 152 -12.28 -6.59 -5.91
CA TRP A 152 -13.42 -7.43 -6.26
C TRP A 152 -13.52 -7.68 -7.77
N ARG A 153 -13.36 -6.64 -8.59
CA ARG A 153 -13.48 -6.72 -10.05
C ARG A 153 -12.47 -7.70 -10.64
N ILE A 154 -11.19 -7.55 -10.31
CA ILE A 154 -10.12 -8.37 -10.89
C ILE A 154 -10.26 -9.83 -10.45
N LYS A 155 -10.57 -10.06 -9.18
CA LYS A 155 -10.65 -11.40 -8.60
C LYS A 155 -11.95 -12.12 -8.97
N ALA A 156 -13.10 -11.49 -8.80
CA ALA A 156 -14.40 -12.15 -8.86
C ALA A 156 -15.13 -11.96 -10.19
N ILE A 157 -15.03 -10.77 -10.81
CA ILE A 157 -15.77 -10.43 -12.04
C ILE A 157 -14.97 -10.81 -13.28
N ASP A 158 -13.80 -10.21 -13.44
CA ASP A 158 -12.94 -10.37 -14.61
C ASP A 158 -12.15 -11.67 -14.56
N LYS A 159 -11.79 -12.11 -13.35
CA LYS A 159 -10.94 -13.28 -13.09
C LYS A 159 -9.67 -13.22 -13.92
N THR A 160 -8.94 -12.10 -13.81
CA THR A 160 -7.71 -11.84 -14.58
C THR A 160 -6.45 -11.86 -13.71
N GLY A 161 -6.60 -11.85 -12.39
CA GLY A 161 -5.49 -11.90 -11.45
C GLY A 161 -5.89 -11.47 -10.05
N LEU A 162 -5.09 -10.59 -9.45
CA LEU A 162 -5.26 -10.09 -8.08
C LEU A 162 -4.96 -8.59 -7.99
N PHE A 163 -5.68 -7.86 -7.15
CA PHE A 163 -5.24 -6.53 -6.74
C PHE A 163 -4.29 -6.64 -5.56
N LEU A 164 -3.16 -5.92 -5.59
CA LEU A 164 -2.30 -5.74 -4.43
C LEU A 164 -2.22 -4.27 -4.06
N HIS A 165 -2.27 -3.97 -2.75
CA HIS A 165 -1.86 -2.69 -2.17
C HIS A 165 -0.33 -2.53 -2.24
N ALA A 166 0.20 -2.57 -3.46
CA ALA A 166 1.61 -2.46 -3.79
C ALA A 166 1.80 -1.50 -4.96
N GLY A 167 2.65 -0.49 -4.76
CA GLY A 167 3.21 0.30 -5.86
C GLY A 167 4.32 -0.48 -6.56
N ALA A 168 4.71 -0.05 -7.76
CA ALA A 168 5.80 -0.68 -8.51
C ALA A 168 6.70 0.36 -9.15
N ARG A 169 7.96 -0.05 -9.32
CA ARG A 169 9.00 0.71 -10.01
C ARG A 169 9.67 -0.17 -11.06
N ARG A 170 10.19 0.49 -12.09
CA ARG A 170 10.99 -0.07 -13.17
C ARG A 170 12.36 0.57 -13.13
N ASP A 171 13.39 -0.27 -13.16
CA ASP A 171 14.77 0.14 -13.16
C ASP A 171 15.48 -0.43 -14.37
N PHE A 172 16.23 0.40 -15.08
CA PHE A 172 17.12 -0.02 -16.15
C PHE A 172 18.54 0.18 -15.66
N LEU A 173 19.21 -0.93 -15.35
CA LEU A 173 20.49 -0.94 -14.64
C LEU A 173 21.51 -1.78 -15.39
N TRP A 174 22.79 -1.43 -15.25
CA TRP A 174 23.88 -2.29 -15.67
C TRP A 174 24.04 -3.44 -14.68
N VAL A 175 23.65 -4.65 -15.09
CA VAL A 175 23.75 -5.86 -14.27
C VAL A 175 24.77 -6.78 -14.90
N TYR A 176 25.70 -7.30 -14.10
CA TYR A 176 26.68 -8.26 -14.58
C TYR A 176 25.99 -9.57 -14.93
N ASN A 177 26.02 -9.94 -16.21
CA ASN A 177 25.50 -11.21 -16.69
C ASN A 177 26.61 -12.26 -16.65
N GLN A 178 26.39 -13.33 -15.88
CA GLN A 178 27.36 -14.41 -15.73
C GLN A 178 27.56 -15.21 -17.03
N GLY A 179 26.52 -15.33 -17.87
CA GLY A 179 26.60 -16.10 -19.12
C GLY A 179 27.39 -15.39 -20.21
N THR A 180 27.33 -14.05 -20.26
CA THR A 180 28.08 -13.24 -21.24
C THR A 180 29.34 -12.61 -20.66
N CYS A 181 29.58 -12.80 -19.36
CA CYS A 181 30.71 -12.24 -18.60
C CYS A 181 30.90 -10.72 -18.75
N ARG A 182 29.79 -9.97 -18.87
CA ARG A 182 29.82 -8.51 -19.01
C ARG A 182 28.58 -7.84 -18.40
N PRO A 183 28.66 -6.55 -18.05
CA PRO A 183 27.48 -5.77 -17.69
C PRO A 183 26.55 -5.61 -18.89
N GLU A 184 25.27 -5.85 -18.68
CA GLU A 184 24.20 -5.66 -19.67
C GLU A 184 23.10 -4.79 -19.08
N MET A 185 22.56 -3.89 -19.90
CA MET A 185 21.42 -3.07 -19.52
C MET A 185 20.19 -3.97 -19.39
N THR A 186 19.72 -4.10 -18.15
CA THR A 186 18.64 -5.01 -17.78
C THR A 186 17.48 -4.21 -17.22
N GLU A 187 16.28 -4.47 -17.73
CA GLU A 187 15.04 -3.97 -17.12
C GLU A 187 14.64 -4.86 -15.95
N ILE A 188 14.41 -4.25 -14.80
CA ILE A 188 13.98 -4.93 -13.58
C ILE A 188 12.76 -4.19 -13.04
N VAL A 189 11.70 -4.94 -12.75
CA VAL A 189 10.47 -4.38 -12.20
C VAL A 189 10.24 -4.94 -10.80
N THR A 190 10.12 -4.05 -9.83
CA THR A 190 10.00 -4.36 -8.41
C THR A 190 8.72 -3.74 -7.86
N ALA A 191 7.84 -4.57 -7.31
CA ALA A 191 6.69 -4.11 -6.53
C ALA A 191 7.07 -3.99 -5.05
N ALA A 192 6.51 -3.00 -4.36
CA ALA A 192 6.68 -2.78 -2.92
C ALA A 192 5.31 -2.76 -2.23
N ALA A 193 5.05 -3.77 -1.42
CA ALA A 193 3.85 -3.90 -0.60
C ALA A 193 4.17 -3.53 0.85
N GLY A 194 3.23 -2.99 1.61
CA GLY A 194 3.51 -2.47 2.95
C GLY A 194 2.30 -1.76 3.54
N MET A 195 2.18 -1.71 4.87
CA MET A 195 1.15 -0.87 5.50
C MET A 195 1.43 0.63 5.24
N THR A 196 0.50 1.51 5.63
CA THR A 196 0.71 2.96 5.53
C THR A 196 1.96 3.37 6.32
N ALA A 197 2.75 4.29 5.76
CA ALA A 197 3.98 4.81 6.35
C ALA A 197 5.08 3.76 6.66
N THR A 198 5.06 2.58 6.02
CA THR A 198 6.19 1.63 6.03
C THR A 198 7.32 1.98 5.04
N GLY A 199 7.20 3.10 4.32
CA GLY A 199 8.24 3.57 3.38
C GLY A 199 8.05 3.15 1.92
N LYS A 200 6.84 2.71 1.52
CA LYS A 200 6.50 2.35 0.12
C LYS A 200 6.86 3.48 -0.85
N THR A 201 6.24 4.65 -0.71
CA THR A 201 6.49 5.83 -1.54
C THR A 201 7.95 6.23 -1.55
N THR A 202 8.63 6.21 -0.40
CA THR A 202 10.06 6.51 -0.33
C THR A 202 10.92 5.49 -1.08
N THR A 203 10.53 4.21 -1.07
CA THR A 203 11.22 3.13 -1.80
C THR A 203 10.99 3.25 -3.31
N LEU A 204 9.83 3.73 -3.72
CA LEU A 204 9.44 3.85 -5.14
C LEU A 204 9.97 5.15 -5.78
N CYS A 205 9.98 6.26 -5.03
CA CYS A 205 10.34 7.59 -5.52
C CYS A 205 11.82 7.96 -5.31
N ARG A 206 12.75 7.01 -5.47
CA ARG A 206 14.20 7.25 -5.32
C ARG A 206 15.01 6.58 -6.41
N LYS A 207 15.96 7.32 -6.99
CA LYS A 207 16.94 6.79 -7.94
C LYS A 207 18.02 6.02 -7.17
N PHE A 208 18.37 4.82 -7.62
CA PHE A 208 19.39 4.01 -6.96
C PHE A 208 20.80 4.58 -7.13
N THR A 209 21.13 5.10 -8.32
CA THR A 209 22.44 5.67 -8.62
C THR A 209 22.32 6.81 -9.64
N LYS A 210 23.43 7.53 -9.88
CA LYS A 210 23.59 8.49 -10.99
C LYS A 210 24.56 7.95 -12.06
N VAL A 211 24.64 6.62 -12.22
CA VAL A 211 25.47 6.02 -13.27
C VAL A 211 24.91 6.42 -14.64
N PRO A 212 25.75 6.79 -15.63
CA PRO A 212 25.28 7.14 -16.96
C PRO A 212 24.41 6.04 -17.58
N GLN A 213 23.33 6.46 -18.24
CA GLN A 213 22.35 5.59 -18.94
C GLN A 213 21.44 4.74 -18.04
N GLU A 214 21.70 4.66 -16.73
CA GLU A 214 20.75 4.05 -15.81
C GLU A 214 19.54 4.97 -15.58
N ARG A 215 18.36 4.38 -15.48
CA ARG A 215 17.12 5.11 -15.17
C ARG A 215 16.26 4.32 -14.20
N SER A 216 15.57 5.05 -13.34
CA SER A 216 14.57 4.53 -12.41
C SER A 216 13.27 5.27 -12.65
N GLU A 217 12.18 4.52 -12.75
CA GLU A 217 10.85 5.03 -13.06
C GLU A 217 9.83 4.40 -12.10
N MET A 218 8.98 5.21 -11.47
CA MET A 218 7.85 4.77 -10.67
C MET A 218 6.65 4.51 -11.59
N ILE A 219 6.18 3.28 -11.64
CA ILE A 219 4.97 2.90 -12.38
C ILE A 219 3.74 3.37 -11.60
N GLY A 220 3.65 3.00 -10.32
CA GLY A 220 2.58 3.41 -9.40
C GLY A 220 3.08 3.45 -7.96
N ASP A 221 2.42 4.24 -7.11
CA ASP A 221 2.80 4.45 -5.71
C ASP A 221 2.07 3.53 -4.73
N ASP A 222 0.74 3.45 -4.88
CA ASP A 222 -0.10 2.92 -3.80
C ASP A 222 -0.67 1.54 -4.12
N GLY A 223 -1.20 1.27 -5.31
CA GLY A 223 -1.68 -0.09 -5.63
C GLY A 223 -1.69 -0.40 -7.12
N GLY A 224 -1.93 -1.68 -7.42
CA GLY A 224 -2.04 -2.14 -8.79
C GLY A 224 -2.52 -3.58 -8.91
N ALA A 225 -2.99 -3.91 -10.11
CA ALA A 225 -3.37 -5.25 -10.52
C ALA A 225 -2.13 -6.07 -10.89
N ILE A 226 -2.05 -7.30 -10.40
CA ILE A 226 -1.12 -8.32 -10.90
C ILE A 226 -1.93 -9.37 -11.64
N GLY A 227 -1.68 -9.55 -12.93
CA GLY A 227 -2.36 -10.56 -13.71
C GLY A 227 -1.77 -11.96 -13.54
N PHE A 228 -2.48 -12.98 -14.01
CA PHE A 228 -2.02 -14.37 -13.93
C PHE A 228 -0.69 -14.65 -14.64
N ASP A 229 -0.35 -13.84 -15.64
CA ASP A 229 0.92 -13.93 -16.37
C ASP A 229 2.05 -13.08 -15.75
N GLY A 230 1.81 -12.50 -14.56
CA GLY A 230 2.81 -11.77 -13.79
C GLY A 230 3.04 -10.33 -14.27
N ASN A 231 2.20 -9.82 -15.17
CA ASN A 231 2.16 -8.41 -15.52
C ASN A 231 1.61 -7.56 -14.37
N TYR A 232 1.94 -6.27 -14.36
CA TYR A 232 1.48 -5.31 -13.36
C TYR A 232 0.87 -4.09 -14.02
N ALA A 233 -0.26 -3.61 -13.49
CA ALA A 233 -0.92 -2.38 -13.92
C ALA A 233 -1.34 -1.53 -12.71
N ALA A 234 -0.76 -0.34 -12.60
CA ALA A 234 -1.22 0.68 -11.66
C ALA A 234 -2.47 1.41 -12.20
N PHE A 235 -3.18 2.12 -11.32
CA PHE A 235 -4.44 2.78 -11.67
C PHE A 235 -4.42 4.33 -11.59
N GLU A 236 -3.40 4.93 -10.97
CA GLU A 236 -3.30 6.38 -10.73
C GLU A 236 -2.51 7.09 -11.85
N MET A 237 -3.20 7.43 -12.96
CA MET A 237 -2.56 8.08 -14.12
C MET A 237 -2.39 9.59 -13.96
N GLY A 238 -3.25 10.26 -13.20
CA GLY A 238 -3.21 11.73 -13.08
C GLY A 238 -2.18 12.20 -12.06
N GLY A 239 -2.11 11.53 -10.90
CA GLY A 239 -1.26 11.98 -9.81
C GLY A 239 -1.01 10.92 -8.74
N LEU A 240 -0.39 11.35 -7.64
CA LEU A 240 -0.24 10.56 -6.42
C LEU A 240 -0.97 11.24 -5.27
N TYR A 241 -1.56 10.45 -4.37
CA TYR A 241 -2.17 10.95 -3.13
C TYR A 241 -1.23 10.75 -1.94
N VAL A 242 -0.28 11.67 -1.78
CA VAL A 242 0.84 11.55 -0.84
C VAL A 242 0.49 12.10 0.54
N LYS A 243 1.16 11.56 1.57
CA LYS A 243 1.11 12.11 2.92
C LYS A 243 2.08 13.28 3.04
N THR A 244 1.64 14.38 3.65
CA THR A 244 2.43 15.62 3.74
C THR A 244 3.04 15.87 5.12
N GLU A 245 2.67 15.09 6.14
CA GLU A 245 3.27 15.21 7.48
C GLU A 245 4.79 15.01 7.42
N GLY A 246 5.52 15.99 7.93
CA GLY A 246 6.99 15.92 8.00
C GLY A 246 7.66 15.94 6.62
N LEU A 247 6.94 16.40 5.58
CA LEU A 247 7.52 16.61 4.27
C LEU A 247 8.51 17.78 4.31
N ASP A 248 9.77 17.49 4.00
CA ASP A 248 10.88 18.44 4.11
C ASP A 248 11.90 18.25 2.96
N ALA A 249 12.99 19.01 3.02
CA ALA A 249 14.06 18.97 2.01
C ALA A 249 14.74 17.59 1.87
N SER A 250 14.56 16.66 2.80
CA SER A 250 15.07 15.30 2.66
C SER A 250 14.33 14.53 1.55
N GLN A 251 13.09 14.91 1.22
CA GLN A 251 12.23 14.32 0.18
C GLN A 251 11.97 15.33 -0.95
N PRO A 252 13.01 15.80 -1.66
CA PRO A 252 12.95 16.99 -2.52
C PRO A 252 11.98 16.85 -3.69
N GLU A 253 11.77 15.63 -4.20
CA GLU A 253 10.89 15.38 -5.34
C GLU A 253 9.41 15.51 -4.96
N ILE A 254 9.01 14.89 -3.85
CA ILE A 254 7.65 14.98 -3.33
C ILE A 254 7.36 16.38 -2.79
N LEU A 255 8.33 17.01 -2.11
CA LEU A 255 8.21 18.38 -1.60
C LEU A 255 7.91 19.36 -2.74
N ARG A 256 8.72 19.35 -3.80
CA ARG A 256 8.54 20.22 -4.96
C ARG A 256 7.19 20.00 -5.64
N ALA A 257 6.76 18.74 -5.75
CA ALA A 257 5.48 18.42 -6.36
C ALA A 257 4.29 18.88 -5.50
N ALA A 258 4.40 18.83 -4.17
CA ALA A 258 3.39 19.30 -3.22
C ALA A 258 3.33 20.84 -3.09
N GLU A 259 4.44 21.53 -3.32
CA GLU A 259 4.50 23.01 -3.38
C GLU A 259 4.13 23.57 -4.77
N SER A 260 3.90 22.70 -5.75
CA SER A 260 3.49 23.11 -7.10
C SER A 260 2.10 23.73 -7.10
N ARG A 261 1.89 24.70 -7.99
CA ARG A 261 0.57 25.31 -8.23
C ARG A 261 -0.50 24.32 -8.69
N ASP A 262 -0.08 23.18 -9.24
CA ASP A 262 -0.99 22.14 -9.75
C ASP A 262 -1.39 21.14 -8.64
N ALA A 263 -0.85 21.29 -7.43
CA ALA A 263 -1.20 20.43 -6.31
C ALA A 263 -2.59 20.76 -5.74
N PHE A 264 -3.22 19.73 -5.16
CA PHE A 264 -4.39 19.89 -4.29
C PHE A 264 -4.03 19.42 -2.88
N LEU A 265 -4.17 20.30 -1.90
CA LEU A 265 -3.81 20.05 -0.51
C LEU A 265 -5.07 19.79 0.31
N GLU A 266 -5.12 18.68 1.03
CA GLU A 266 -6.24 18.31 1.90
C GLU A 266 -5.79 18.30 3.36
N ASN A 267 -6.46 19.09 4.21
CA ASN A 267 -6.19 19.23 5.65
C ASN A 267 -4.77 19.71 6.01
N VAL A 268 -4.07 20.37 5.08
CA VAL A 268 -2.74 20.94 5.32
C VAL A 268 -2.88 22.30 6.03
N ALA A 269 -2.02 22.55 7.02
CA ALA A 269 -1.92 23.85 7.67
C ALA A 269 -1.29 24.88 6.72
N MET A 270 -1.80 26.11 6.73
CA MET A 270 -1.32 27.20 5.87
C MET A 270 -0.80 28.35 6.73
N THR A 271 0.29 28.99 6.31
CA THR A 271 0.80 30.21 6.97
C THR A 271 -0.11 31.41 6.70
N GLN A 272 -0.12 32.42 7.58
CA GLN A 272 -1.00 33.61 7.42
C GLN A 272 -0.57 34.53 6.26
N TYR A 273 0.73 34.64 5.99
CA TYR A 273 1.30 35.31 4.82
C TYR A 273 2.73 34.77 4.65
N PRO A 274 3.16 34.34 3.44
CA PRO A 274 2.51 34.48 2.14
C PRO A 274 1.58 33.31 1.74
N TYR A 275 0.86 32.70 2.68
CA TYR A 275 -0.04 31.55 2.43
C TYR A 275 0.67 30.34 1.83
N MET A 276 1.72 29.89 2.51
CA MET A 276 2.47 28.70 2.13
C MET A 276 2.00 27.49 2.92
N PRO A 277 2.03 26.29 2.33
CA PRO A 277 1.82 25.05 3.06
C PRO A 277 2.86 24.90 4.17
N ASN A 278 2.41 24.59 5.39
CA ASN A 278 3.28 24.27 6.51
C ASN A 278 3.16 22.79 6.84
N PHE A 279 4.01 21.98 6.21
CA PHE A 279 4.03 20.52 6.34
C PHE A 279 4.50 20.01 7.71
N ALA A 280 5.12 20.88 8.51
CA ALA A 280 5.52 20.56 9.88
C ALA A 280 4.38 20.78 10.90
N ASP A 281 3.37 21.58 10.56
CA ASP A 281 2.24 21.87 11.43
C ASP A 281 1.13 20.83 11.27
N VAL A 282 1.04 19.96 12.27
CA VAL A 282 0.04 18.88 12.37
C VAL A 282 -1.13 19.24 13.29
N SER A 283 -1.31 20.52 13.64
CA SER A 283 -2.37 20.97 14.56
C SER A 283 -3.78 20.62 14.09
N LYS A 284 -4.01 20.59 12.78
CA LYS A 284 -5.25 20.06 12.18
C LYS A 284 -5.32 18.55 12.28
N THR A 285 -4.31 17.87 11.75
CA THR A 285 -4.22 16.42 11.68
C THR A 285 -2.82 15.97 11.31
N GLY A 286 -2.40 14.81 11.82
CA GLY A 286 -1.23 14.09 11.32
C GLY A 286 -1.45 13.46 9.94
N ASN A 287 -2.69 13.41 9.44
CA ASN A 287 -3.04 12.84 8.14
C ASN A 287 -3.23 13.89 7.04
N GLY A 288 -2.43 14.96 7.03
CA GLY A 288 -2.41 15.91 5.91
C GLY A 288 -2.03 15.22 4.60
N ARG A 289 -2.69 15.59 3.50
CA ARG A 289 -2.52 14.94 2.19
C ARG A 289 -2.34 15.95 1.07
N ALA A 290 -1.68 15.51 0.00
CA ALA A 290 -1.60 16.24 -1.26
C ALA A 290 -1.86 15.31 -2.44
N VAL A 291 -2.68 15.74 -3.39
CA VAL A 291 -2.68 15.20 -4.74
C VAL A 291 -1.64 15.95 -5.53
N VAL A 292 -0.60 15.24 -5.98
CA VAL A 292 0.50 15.81 -6.79
C VAL A 292 0.47 15.19 -8.17
N SER A 293 0.54 16.01 -9.22
CA SER A 293 0.55 15.53 -10.61
C SER A 293 1.80 14.70 -10.89
N ARG A 294 1.65 13.62 -11.67
CA ARG A 294 2.78 12.83 -12.17
C ARG A 294 3.75 13.65 -13.00
N ASP A 295 3.27 14.68 -13.71
CA ASP A 295 4.13 15.55 -14.54
C ASP A 295 5.12 16.35 -13.69
N ASN A 296 4.81 16.57 -12.41
CA ASN A 296 5.68 17.25 -11.45
C ASN A 296 6.62 16.28 -10.70
N LEU A 297 6.58 14.98 -11.04
CA LEU A 297 7.46 13.94 -10.50
C LEU A 297 8.37 13.41 -11.60
N GLU A 298 9.66 13.75 -11.54
CA GLU A 298 10.65 13.34 -12.55
C GLU A 298 10.81 11.82 -12.68
N ILE A 299 10.59 11.10 -11.59
CA ILE A 299 10.68 9.65 -11.53
C ILE A 299 9.40 8.98 -12.04
N ALA A 300 8.28 9.69 -12.22
CA ALA A 300 7.05 9.06 -12.67
C ALA A 300 7.19 8.51 -14.10
N SER A 301 6.92 7.22 -14.26
CA SER A 301 6.82 6.58 -15.57
C SER A 301 5.66 7.18 -16.36
N LYS A 302 5.83 7.31 -17.68
CA LYS A 302 4.72 7.65 -18.60
C LYS A 302 3.71 6.51 -18.77
N SER A 303 4.12 5.28 -18.49
CA SER A 303 3.27 4.09 -18.52
C SER A 303 2.96 3.60 -17.11
N LEU A 304 1.72 3.17 -16.88
CA LEU A 304 1.29 2.52 -15.65
C LEU A 304 1.46 1.00 -15.68
N ARG A 305 2.10 0.46 -16.73
CA ARG A 305 2.14 -0.97 -16.99
C ARG A 305 3.55 -1.51 -17.09
N ALA A 306 3.72 -2.74 -16.59
CA ALA A 306 4.88 -3.57 -16.80
C ALA A 306 4.45 -4.98 -17.21
N ASP A 307 5.14 -5.53 -18.20
CA ASP A 307 4.83 -6.85 -18.75
C ASP A 307 5.14 -7.97 -17.75
N ARG A 308 6.12 -7.75 -16.86
CA ARG A 308 6.54 -8.74 -15.88
C ARG A 308 7.08 -8.11 -14.60
N LEU A 309 6.59 -8.58 -13.46
CA LEU A 309 7.21 -8.38 -12.15
C LEU A 309 8.37 -9.35 -11.94
N HIS A 310 9.52 -8.82 -11.53
CA HIS A 310 10.69 -9.61 -11.17
C HIS A 310 10.75 -9.85 -9.66
N TYR A 311 10.42 -8.81 -8.90
CA TYR A 311 10.54 -8.79 -7.44
C TYR A 311 9.28 -8.25 -6.77
N ILE A 312 8.93 -8.84 -5.62
CA ILE A 312 7.97 -8.26 -4.66
C ILE A 312 8.69 -8.09 -3.32
N ILE A 313 8.79 -6.85 -2.85
CA ILE A 313 9.36 -6.52 -1.55
C ILE A 313 8.20 -6.21 -0.59
N ILE A 314 8.08 -7.01 0.45
CA ILE A 314 7.11 -6.84 1.53
C ILE A 314 7.78 -6.01 2.62
N LEU A 315 7.30 -4.79 2.85
CA LEU A 315 7.82 -3.87 3.86
C LEU A 315 7.15 -4.11 5.21
N THR A 316 7.97 -4.28 6.24
CA THR A 316 7.53 -4.44 7.63
C THR A 316 8.36 -3.56 8.56
N ARG A 317 7.85 -3.32 9.76
CA ARG A 317 8.61 -2.75 10.87
C ARG A 317 8.60 -3.74 12.02
N ASN A 318 9.72 -4.39 12.28
CA ASN A 318 9.84 -5.34 13.39
C ASN A 318 11.31 -5.53 13.79
N PRO A 319 11.70 -5.23 15.05
CA PRO A 319 13.06 -5.42 15.56
C PRO A 319 13.64 -6.83 15.40
N LEU A 320 12.78 -7.85 15.32
CA LEU A 320 13.18 -9.25 15.14
C LEU A 320 13.52 -9.59 13.68
N VAL A 321 13.13 -8.76 12.71
CA VAL A 321 13.27 -9.04 11.27
C VAL A 321 14.54 -8.40 10.72
N ASN A 322 15.25 -9.14 9.86
CA ASN A 322 16.44 -8.66 9.14
C ASN A 322 16.12 -7.48 8.22
N VAL A 323 17.13 -6.71 7.82
CA VAL A 323 16.94 -5.59 6.87
C VAL A 323 16.33 -6.06 5.55
N LEU A 324 16.77 -7.23 5.09
CA LEU A 324 16.21 -7.90 3.93
C LEU A 324 16.30 -9.41 4.15
N SER A 325 15.27 -10.14 3.79
CA SER A 325 15.20 -11.60 3.87
C SER A 325 14.64 -12.15 2.57
N ARG A 326 15.23 -13.23 2.05
CA ARG A 326 14.70 -13.94 0.88
C ARG A 326 13.60 -14.90 1.30
N LEU A 327 12.48 -14.88 0.58
CA LEU A 327 11.32 -15.74 0.84
C LEU A 327 11.15 -16.76 -0.30
N THR A 328 10.73 -17.98 0.05
CA THR A 328 10.11 -18.87 -0.94
C THR A 328 8.70 -18.38 -1.29
N PRO A 329 8.07 -18.84 -2.38
CA PRO A 329 6.68 -18.52 -2.68
C PRO A 329 5.73 -18.84 -1.53
N GLU A 330 5.92 -19.98 -0.87
CA GLU A 330 5.13 -20.41 0.29
C GLU A 330 5.31 -19.44 1.47
N GLN A 331 6.55 -19.04 1.76
CA GLN A 331 6.85 -18.06 2.81
C GLN A 331 6.29 -16.67 2.50
N ALA A 332 6.32 -16.25 1.23
CA ALA A 332 5.73 -14.99 0.80
C ALA A 332 4.21 -14.98 1.00
N THR A 333 3.53 -16.07 0.62
CA THR A 333 2.09 -16.22 0.86
C THR A 333 1.76 -16.17 2.35
N MET A 334 2.51 -16.89 3.20
CA MET A 334 2.31 -16.82 4.64
C MET A 334 2.60 -15.44 5.22
N GLN A 335 3.61 -14.73 4.71
CA GLN A 335 3.92 -13.37 5.15
C GLN A 335 2.80 -12.38 4.81
N PHE A 336 2.16 -12.52 3.64
CA PHE A 336 0.96 -11.75 3.29
C PHE A 336 -0.26 -12.18 4.12
N ILE A 337 -0.44 -13.48 4.43
CA ILE A 337 -1.48 -13.92 5.36
C ILE A 337 -1.30 -13.26 6.72
N TYR A 338 -0.09 -13.32 7.29
CA TYR A 338 0.20 -12.77 8.60
C TYR A 338 0.14 -11.24 8.64
N GLY A 339 0.66 -10.57 7.61
CA GLY A 339 0.57 -9.12 7.50
C GLY A 339 1.20 -8.36 8.67
N GLU A 340 2.28 -8.92 9.23
CA GLU A 340 2.84 -8.48 10.51
C GLU A 340 3.70 -7.22 10.36
N SER A 341 3.40 -6.19 11.14
CA SER A 341 4.23 -4.98 11.25
C SER A 341 3.86 -4.19 12.51
N ILE A 342 4.79 -3.37 12.98
CA ILE A 342 4.53 -2.37 14.02
C ILE A 342 3.95 -1.12 13.36
N GLU A 343 2.85 -0.63 13.93
CA GLU A 343 2.17 0.58 13.47
C GLU A 343 3.06 1.80 13.69
N SER A 344 3.11 2.66 12.68
CA SER A 344 3.92 3.88 12.75
C SER A 344 3.06 5.05 13.22
N SER A 345 3.69 6.06 13.83
CA SER A 345 3.01 7.34 14.12
C SER A 345 2.42 7.96 12.85
N GLY A 346 3.06 7.74 11.70
CA GLY A 346 2.58 8.17 10.40
C GLY A 346 1.42 7.34 9.81
N GLY A 347 1.03 6.23 10.42
CA GLY A 347 -0.13 5.43 10.03
C GLY A 347 -1.34 5.76 10.90
N ASN A 348 -1.24 5.45 12.20
CA ASN A 348 -2.20 5.83 13.23
C ASN A 348 -1.44 6.29 14.49
N PRO A 349 -1.45 7.60 14.83
CA PRO A 349 -0.78 8.11 16.02
C PRO A 349 -1.23 7.45 17.34
N GLU A 350 -2.50 7.06 17.46
CA GLU A 350 -3.05 6.46 18.70
C GLU A 350 -2.58 5.01 18.93
N GLU A 351 -2.17 4.33 17.85
CA GLU A 351 -1.72 2.94 17.87
C GLU A 351 -0.22 2.79 17.60
N ALA A 352 0.50 3.91 17.48
CA ALA A 352 1.93 3.92 17.19
C ALA A 352 2.72 3.03 18.17
N GLY A 353 3.57 2.16 17.63
CA GLY A 353 4.37 1.20 18.41
C GLY A 353 3.62 -0.10 18.75
N ARG A 354 2.33 -0.22 18.45
CA ARG A 354 1.60 -1.49 18.62
C ARG A 354 1.89 -2.43 17.46
N PHE A 355 2.04 -3.70 17.79
CA PHE A 355 2.10 -4.77 16.80
C PHE A 355 0.73 -4.99 16.17
N LYS A 356 0.66 -5.05 14.84
CA LYS A 356 -0.57 -5.22 14.07
C LYS A 356 -0.39 -6.32 13.02
N ARG A 357 -1.51 -7.02 12.76
CA ARG A 357 -1.66 -7.94 11.64
C ARG A 357 -2.75 -7.42 10.73
N GLU A 358 -2.44 -7.25 9.47
CA GLU A 358 -3.39 -6.84 8.44
C GLU A 358 -3.24 -7.79 7.26
N PHE A 359 -4.26 -8.62 7.01
CA PHE A 359 -4.23 -9.59 5.89
C PHE A 359 -3.84 -8.85 4.60
N PHE A 360 -2.88 -9.41 3.86
CA PHE A 360 -2.26 -8.84 2.66
C PHE A 360 -1.72 -7.40 2.75
N LEU A 361 -1.58 -6.87 3.97
CA LEU A 361 -1.25 -5.47 4.23
C LEU A 361 -2.28 -4.50 3.62
N ASP A 362 -3.50 -5.00 3.39
CA ASP A 362 -4.57 -4.33 2.66
C ASP A 362 -5.92 -4.45 3.41
N PRO A 363 -6.44 -3.36 3.99
CA PRO A 363 -7.72 -3.37 4.69
C PRO A 363 -8.95 -3.32 3.74
N PHE A 364 -8.76 -3.33 2.41
CA PHE A 364 -9.79 -3.08 1.41
C PHE A 364 -10.34 -4.35 0.75
N MET A 365 -9.77 -5.52 1.04
CA MET A 365 -10.20 -6.76 0.41
C MET A 365 -11.61 -7.18 0.82
N ALA A 366 -12.33 -7.81 -0.12
CA ALA A 366 -13.64 -8.38 0.10
C ALA A 366 -13.68 -9.88 -0.21
N GLY A 367 -14.46 -10.67 0.52
CA GLY A 367 -14.67 -12.10 0.26
C GLY A 367 -13.65 -13.04 0.91
N ASP A 368 -13.50 -14.24 0.34
CA ASP A 368 -12.69 -15.30 0.94
C ASP A 368 -11.18 -14.95 0.92
N ARG A 369 -10.58 -14.91 2.12
CA ARG A 369 -9.16 -14.59 2.32
C ARG A 369 -8.25 -15.75 1.94
N LEU A 370 -8.66 -17.00 2.14
CA LEU A 370 -7.86 -18.15 1.73
C LEU A 370 -7.80 -18.26 0.21
N GLU A 371 -8.92 -18.05 -0.49
CA GLU A 371 -8.95 -18.00 -1.96
C GLU A 371 -7.99 -16.93 -2.50
N HIS A 372 -8.06 -15.71 -1.95
CA HIS A 372 -7.16 -14.61 -2.31
C HIS A 372 -5.67 -15.00 -2.11
N ALA A 373 -5.34 -15.66 -1.00
CA ALA A 373 -3.98 -16.12 -0.73
C ALA A 373 -3.48 -17.19 -1.71
N MET A 374 -4.37 -18.09 -2.15
CA MET A 374 -4.01 -19.14 -3.11
C MET A 374 -3.81 -18.57 -4.53
N ILE A 375 -4.64 -17.61 -4.95
CA ILE A 375 -4.44 -16.88 -6.21
C ILE A 375 -3.06 -16.22 -6.23
N PHE A 376 -2.68 -15.53 -5.15
CA PHE A 376 -1.36 -14.92 -5.03
C PHE A 376 -0.22 -15.95 -5.14
N TYR A 377 -0.35 -17.08 -4.42
CA TYR A 377 0.63 -18.17 -4.45
C TYR A 377 0.86 -18.67 -5.89
N ASP A 378 -0.22 -18.93 -6.62
CA ASP A 378 -0.16 -19.44 -7.99
C ASP A 378 0.51 -18.44 -8.94
N ILE A 379 0.18 -17.15 -8.82
CA ILE A 379 0.80 -16.08 -9.61
C ILE A 379 2.30 -16.03 -9.37
N VAL A 380 2.74 -15.98 -8.11
CA VAL A 380 4.16 -15.87 -7.75
C VAL A 380 4.94 -17.09 -8.22
N LYS A 381 4.40 -18.30 -7.96
CA LYS A 381 5.06 -19.56 -8.30
C LYS A 381 5.17 -19.78 -9.80
N ARG A 382 4.07 -19.57 -10.54
CA ARG A 382 4.03 -19.76 -12.01
C ARG A 382 4.99 -18.81 -12.72
N ASN A 383 5.04 -17.56 -12.29
CA ASN A 383 5.84 -16.51 -12.96
C ASN A 383 7.27 -16.38 -12.42
N ARG A 384 7.62 -17.19 -11.39
CA ARG A 384 8.92 -17.19 -10.70
C ARG A 384 9.29 -15.80 -10.15
N ILE A 385 8.30 -15.12 -9.59
CA ILE A 385 8.49 -13.79 -8.99
C ILE A 385 9.25 -14.00 -7.67
N SER A 386 10.36 -13.29 -7.49
CA SER A 386 11.18 -13.45 -6.28
C SER A 386 10.70 -12.51 -5.18
N CYS A 387 10.32 -13.07 -4.03
CA CYS A 387 9.75 -12.31 -2.93
C CYS A 387 10.76 -12.09 -1.81
N TYR A 388 10.71 -10.91 -1.19
CA TYR A 388 11.60 -10.52 -0.10
C TYR A 388 10.81 -9.83 1.02
N LEU A 389 11.21 -10.06 2.27
CA LEU A 389 10.74 -9.29 3.42
C LEU A 389 11.79 -8.26 3.78
N ALA A 390 11.42 -6.99 3.89
CA ALA A 390 12.34 -5.92 4.22
C ALA A 390 11.88 -5.12 5.44
N ASN A 391 12.76 -5.00 6.42
CA ASN A 391 12.51 -4.20 7.62
C ASN A 391 12.91 -2.74 7.38
N THR A 392 11.95 -1.83 7.52
CA THR A 392 12.15 -0.37 7.38
C THR A 392 11.97 0.37 8.71
N GLY A 393 11.83 -0.36 9.81
CA GLY A 393 11.69 0.17 11.16
C GLY A 393 13.02 0.21 11.90
N THR A 394 13.07 -0.56 12.98
CA THR A 394 14.25 -0.74 13.83
C THR A 394 14.67 -2.20 13.83
N ILE A 395 15.93 -2.48 14.19
CA ILE A 395 16.51 -3.82 14.20
C ILE A 395 17.29 -4.07 15.50
N GLY A 396 17.25 -5.32 15.99
CA GLY A 396 18.03 -5.73 17.15
C GLY A 396 17.41 -5.33 18.49
N LEU A 397 18.12 -5.65 19.59
CA LEU A 397 17.62 -5.38 20.93
C LEU A 397 17.57 -3.88 21.26
N ARG A 398 18.57 -3.14 20.77
CA ARG A 398 18.70 -1.69 20.97
C ARG A 398 17.81 -0.87 20.04
N GLU A 399 17.02 -1.54 19.20
CA GLU A 399 16.13 -0.93 18.22
C GLU A 399 16.85 0.10 17.34
N GLU A 400 18.00 -0.32 16.80
CA GLU A 400 18.78 0.52 15.89
C GLU A 400 17.95 0.83 14.65
N LYS A 401 17.87 2.11 14.28
CA LYS A 401 17.05 2.55 13.14
C LYS A 401 17.63 2.01 11.83
N VAL A 402 16.84 1.26 11.08
CA VAL A 402 17.18 0.90 9.70
C VAL A 402 17.06 2.17 8.85
N THR A 403 18.20 2.76 8.53
CA THR A 403 18.22 4.03 7.80
C THR A 403 17.76 3.84 6.35
N LEU A 404 17.16 4.88 5.76
CA LEU A 404 16.80 4.86 4.34
C LEU A 404 18.01 4.54 3.44
N ARG A 405 19.20 5.02 3.80
CA ARG A 405 20.45 4.70 3.10
C ARG A 405 20.73 3.20 3.11
N GLN A 406 20.56 2.54 4.25
CA GLN A 406 20.75 1.10 4.39
C GLN A 406 19.74 0.32 3.54
N SER A 407 18.44 0.66 3.60
CA SER A 407 17.41 -0.01 2.80
C SER A 407 17.65 0.14 1.30
N LEU A 408 17.93 1.36 0.83
CA LEU A 408 18.20 1.61 -0.59
C LEU A 408 19.48 0.93 -1.08
N ALA A 409 20.52 0.84 -0.24
CA ALA A 409 21.73 0.10 -0.56
C ALA A 409 21.45 -1.41 -0.70
N ALA A 410 20.66 -1.98 0.22
CA ALA A 410 20.26 -3.39 0.16
C ALA A 410 19.40 -3.69 -1.08
N TYR A 411 18.46 -2.81 -1.43
CA TYR A 411 17.63 -2.95 -2.63
C TYR A 411 18.46 -2.80 -3.92
N ASN A 412 19.45 -1.91 -3.94
CA ASN A 412 20.37 -1.76 -5.08
C ASN A 412 21.24 -3.02 -5.26
N ASP A 413 21.76 -3.57 -4.16
CA ASP A 413 22.51 -4.83 -4.20
C ASP A 413 21.63 -6.01 -4.62
N LEU A 414 20.34 -6.00 -4.24
CA LEU A 414 19.35 -7.00 -4.67
C LEU A 414 19.16 -6.97 -6.19
N VAL A 415 18.78 -5.82 -6.76
CA VAL A 415 18.48 -5.71 -8.21
C VAL A 415 19.72 -5.91 -9.07
N ARG A 416 20.93 -5.78 -8.52
CA ARG A 416 22.19 -6.09 -9.22
C ARG A 416 22.70 -7.51 -9.00
N ASN A 417 21.94 -8.37 -8.31
CA ASN A 417 22.34 -9.74 -7.96
C ASN A 417 23.67 -9.80 -7.19
N GLN A 418 23.94 -8.81 -6.32
CA GLN A 418 25.16 -8.72 -5.51
C GLN A 418 24.95 -9.25 -4.08
N LEU A 419 23.72 -9.62 -3.72
CA LEU A 419 23.43 -10.29 -2.46
C LEU A 419 23.63 -11.79 -2.55
N ARG A 420 24.23 -12.38 -1.50
CA ARG A 420 24.17 -13.82 -1.23
C ARG A 420 23.43 -14.04 0.07
N PHE A 421 22.58 -15.06 0.10
CA PHE A 421 21.75 -15.41 1.26
C PHE A 421 22.25 -16.71 1.91
N SER A 422 21.98 -16.84 3.20
CA SER A 422 22.26 -18.04 3.98
C SER A 422 21.52 -19.27 3.44
N LEU A 423 22.13 -20.44 3.59
CA LEU A 423 21.47 -21.73 3.35
C LEU A 423 20.51 -22.09 4.48
N GLU A 424 20.90 -21.79 5.73
CA GLU A 424 20.05 -21.99 6.90
C GLU A 424 19.13 -20.79 7.15
N ALA A 425 17.95 -21.09 7.68
CA ALA A 425 16.99 -20.09 8.09
C ALA A 425 17.36 -19.50 9.47
N ASP A 426 16.99 -18.25 9.70
CA ASP A 426 17.14 -17.60 10.99
C ASP A 426 16.07 -18.06 12.01
N HIS A 427 16.13 -17.46 13.19
CA HIS A 427 15.17 -17.64 14.28
C HIS A 427 13.69 -17.38 13.93
N LEU A 428 13.37 -16.76 12.79
CA LEU A 428 12.02 -16.53 12.27
C LEU A 428 11.67 -17.38 11.03
N GLY A 429 12.60 -18.22 10.57
CA GLY A 429 12.43 -19.06 9.38
C GLY A 429 12.89 -18.42 8.07
N TYR A 430 13.57 -17.27 8.11
CA TYR A 430 13.97 -16.52 6.92
C TYR A 430 15.43 -16.70 6.55
N HIS A 431 15.73 -16.68 5.24
CA HIS A 431 17.12 -16.64 4.76
C HIS A 431 17.64 -15.20 4.73
N TYR A 432 18.78 -14.97 5.37
CA TYR A 432 19.35 -13.64 5.57
C TYR A 432 20.61 -13.40 4.72
N PRO A 433 20.93 -12.14 4.38
CA PRO A 433 22.13 -11.79 3.62
C PRO A 433 23.42 -12.11 4.38
N ILE A 434 24.32 -12.84 3.71
CA ILE A 434 25.68 -13.16 4.18
C ILE A 434 26.76 -12.41 3.41
N LYS A 435 26.39 -11.79 2.27
CA LYS A 435 27.27 -10.94 1.47
C LYS A 435 26.46 -9.83 0.82
N CYS A 436 26.99 -8.62 0.84
CA CYS A 436 26.48 -7.44 0.14
C CYS A 436 27.68 -6.57 -0.30
N ASP A 437 27.41 -5.58 -1.15
CA ASP A 437 28.45 -4.72 -1.75
C ASP A 437 28.36 -3.29 -1.19
N ARG A 438 27.15 -2.71 -1.18
CA ARG A 438 26.90 -1.32 -0.74
C ARG A 438 26.30 -1.24 0.66
N ALA A 439 25.47 -2.20 1.03
CA ALA A 439 24.83 -2.21 2.35
C ALA A 439 25.86 -2.55 3.44
N ASN A 440 25.66 -2.02 4.65
CA ASN A 440 26.46 -2.44 5.80
C ASN A 440 26.00 -3.83 6.28
N LEU A 441 26.81 -4.87 6.04
CA LEU A 441 26.47 -6.25 6.36
C LEU A 441 26.21 -6.48 7.86
N ASP A 442 26.92 -5.76 8.73
CA ASP A 442 26.80 -5.92 10.19
C ASP A 442 25.42 -5.52 10.70
N LEU A 443 24.75 -4.62 9.98
CA LEU A 443 23.41 -4.15 10.27
C LEU A 443 22.32 -4.90 9.51
N MET A 444 22.65 -5.92 8.71
CA MET A 444 21.66 -6.65 7.91
C MET A 444 20.93 -7.73 8.71
N THR A 445 21.56 -8.30 9.74
CA THR A 445 21.07 -9.50 10.43
C THR A 445 20.64 -9.17 11.85
N ALA A 446 19.36 -9.37 12.16
CA ALA A 446 18.78 -8.97 13.44
C ALA A 446 19.38 -9.76 14.62
N TYR A 447 19.54 -11.08 14.46
CA TYR A 447 20.05 -11.98 15.50
C TYR A 447 21.40 -11.52 16.08
N ARG A 448 22.30 -10.98 15.24
CA ARG A 448 23.63 -10.50 15.66
C ARG A 448 23.58 -9.25 16.56
N LEU A 449 22.45 -8.54 16.55
CA LEU A 449 22.22 -7.32 17.32
C LEU A 449 21.42 -7.59 18.61
N PHE A 450 21.25 -8.85 18.99
CA PHE A 450 20.66 -9.28 20.26
C PHE A 450 21.74 -9.84 21.20
N ASP A 451 22.39 -8.94 21.94
CA ASP A 451 23.40 -9.30 22.94
C ASP A 451 22.80 -10.11 24.12
N ASP A 452 21.52 -9.90 24.44
CA ASP A 452 20.79 -10.63 25.49
C ASP A 452 19.90 -11.74 24.90
N HIS A 453 20.43 -12.96 24.90
CA HIS A 453 19.73 -14.14 24.39
C HIS A 453 18.51 -14.55 25.23
N ILE A 454 18.46 -14.22 26.53
CA ILE A 454 17.31 -14.54 27.39
C ILE A 454 16.14 -13.65 27.00
N LEU A 455 16.39 -12.36 26.83
CA LEU A 455 15.37 -11.41 26.41
C LEU A 455 14.90 -11.67 24.98
N LEU A 456 15.81 -12.04 24.06
CA LEU A 456 15.45 -12.49 22.71
C LEU A 456 14.52 -13.70 22.76
N LYS A 457 14.85 -14.73 23.55
CA LYS A 457 14.00 -15.93 23.72
C LYS A 457 12.60 -15.56 24.19
N LYS A 458 12.48 -14.65 25.16
CA LYS A 458 11.16 -14.16 25.63
C LYS A 458 10.39 -13.45 24.52
N ARG A 459 11.03 -12.52 23.80
CA ARG A 459 10.40 -11.80 22.66
C ARG A 459 9.93 -12.76 21.57
N LEU A 460 10.72 -13.79 21.26
CA LEU A 460 10.35 -14.82 20.29
C LEU A 460 9.15 -15.64 20.76
N GLN A 461 9.12 -16.08 22.01
CA GLN A 461 8.00 -16.84 22.57
C GLN A 461 6.69 -16.04 22.49
N ASP A 462 6.71 -14.75 22.84
CA ASP A 462 5.55 -13.87 22.74
C ASP A 462 5.12 -13.66 21.29
N PHE A 463 6.08 -13.47 20.38
CA PHE A 463 5.83 -13.33 18.94
C PHE A 463 5.15 -14.58 18.35
N TYR A 464 5.70 -15.76 18.62
CA TYR A 464 5.15 -17.03 18.14
C TYR A 464 3.80 -17.38 18.75
N ARG A 465 3.55 -17.03 20.02
CA ARG A 465 2.23 -17.19 20.63
C ARG A 465 1.18 -16.41 19.83
N GLY A 466 1.44 -15.14 19.55
CA GLY A 466 0.52 -14.32 18.76
C GLY A 466 0.34 -14.85 17.34
N ARG A 467 1.39 -15.41 16.73
CA ARG A 467 1.33 -15.97 15.37
C ARG A 467 0.46 -17.22 15.31
N LYS A 468 0.57 -18.10 16.33
CA LYS A 468 -0.26 -19.29 16.48
C LYS A 468 -1.74 -18.95 16.65
N GLU A 469 -2.04 -18.02 17.57
CA GLU A 469 -3.42 -17.59 17.84
C GLU A 469 -4.08 -17.03 16.58
N TYR A 470 -3.37 -16.16 15.84
CA TYR A 470 -3.88 -15.61 14.58
C TYR A 470 -4.11 -16.67 13.52
N LEU A 471 -3.19 -17.63 13.38
CA LEU A 471 -3.31 -18.72 12.42
C LEU A 471 -4.54 -19.59 12.72
N GLU A 472 -4.78 -19.91 14.00
CA GLU A 472 -5.94 -20.69 14.43
C GLU A 472 -7.26 -19.94 14.15
N GLU A 473 -7.32 -18.62 14.42
CA GLU A 473 -8.48 -17.79 14.07
C GLU A 473 -8.73 -17.73 12.56
N PHE A 474 -7.66 -17.56 11.78
CA PHE A 474 -7.74 -17.52 10.32
C PHE A 474 -8.27 -18.84 9.76
N GLU A 475 -7.70 -19.98 10.17
CA GLU A 475 -8.12 -21.30 9.69
C GLU A 475 -9.54 -21.66 10.15
N ALA A 476 -9.96 -21.21 11.33
CA ALA A 476 -11.32 -21.39 11.81
C ALA A 476 -12.36 -20.64 10.97
N ARG A 477 -12.00 -19.49 10.38
CA ARG A 477 -12.91 -18.68 9.58
C ARG A 477 -12.88 -19.00 8.08
N TYR A 478 -11.70 -19.22 7.51
CA TYR A 478 -11.50 -19.38 6.05
C TYR A 478 -11.15 -20.79 5.61
N GLY A 479 -11.01 -21.72 6.56
CA GLY A 479 -10.58 -23.08 6.29
C GLY A 479 -9.06 -23.24 6.36
N ARG A 480 -8.63 -24.50 6.32
CA ARG A 480 -7.25 -24.90 6.58
C ARG A 480 -6.33 -24.53 5.41
N ILE A 481 -5.20 -23.89 5.72
CA ILE A 481 -4.18 -23.57 4.73
C ILE A 481 -3.45 -24.86 4.31
N PRO A 482 -3.17 -25.08 3.01
CA PRO A 482 -2.42 -26.26 2.56
C PRO A 482 -1.09 -26.44 3.31
N GLU A 483 -0.79 -27.66 3.74
CA GLU A 483 0.37 -27.96 4.62
C GLU A 483 1.71 -27.42 4.11
N PRO A 484 2.06 -27.51 2.81
CA PRO A 484 3.33 -26.96 2.32
C PRO A 484 3.46 -25.44 2.52
N ILE A 485 2.34 -24.71 2.48
CA ILE A 485 2.31 -23.26 2.69
C ILE A 485 2.29 -22.97 4.20
N ARG A 486 1.40 -23.64 4.91
CA ARG A 486 1.19 -23.48 6.36
C ARG A 486 2.47 -23.69 7.17
N GLU A 487 3.26 -24.69 6.83
CA GLU A 487 4.50 -25.05 7.54
C GLU A 487 5.74 -24.29 7.03
N ALA A 488 5.60 -23.44 6.00
CA ALA A 488 6.73 -22.72 5.40
C ALA A 488 7.33 -21.66 6.32
N LEU A 489 6.53 -21.12 7.25
CA LEU A 489 6.99 -20.24 8.31
C LEU A 489 6.67 -20.83 9.68
N PRO A 490 7.62 -20.78 10.63
CA PRO A 490 7.37 -21.25 11.98
C PRO A 490 6.26 -20.42 12.63
N TYR A 491 5.35 -21.10 13.30
CA TYR A 491 4.29 -20.52 14.13
C TYR A 491 4.35 -21.02 15.58
N GLN A 492 5.32 -21.88 15.90
CA GLN A 492 5.62 -22.33 17.25
C GLN A 492 7.10 -22.09 17.55
N TYR A 493 7.38 -21.59 18.76
CA TYR A 493 8.75 -21.44 19.22
C TYR A 493 9.41 -22.82 19.35
N LYS A 494 10.50 -23.02 18.61
CA LYS A 494 11.45 -24.12 18.81
C LYS A 494 12.77 -23.52 19.27
N GLU A 495 13.45 -24.20 20.18
CA GLU A 495 14.71 -23.71 20.73
C GLU A 495 15.75 -23.62 19.61
N PHE A 496 16.16 -22.39 19.29
CA PHE A 496 17.13 -22.10 18.23
C PHE A 496 18.52 -22.19 18.83
N SER A 497 19.33 -23.14 18.35
CA SER A 497 20.77 -23.18 18.62
C SER A 497 21.46 -22.51 17.42
N PRO A 498 22.14 -21.37 17.60
CA PRO A 498 22.92 -20.78 16.54
C PRO A 498 24.10 -21.71 16.31
N ARG A 499 24.05 -22.53 15.26
CA ARG A 499 25.26 -23.17 14.79
C ARG A 499 26.05 -22.10 14.08
N GLU A 500 27.07 -21.57 14.75
CA GLU A 500 28.17 -20.86 14.07
C GLU A 500 28.89 -21.88 13.17
N THR A 501 28.31 -22.17 12.00
CA THR A 501 29.06 -22.80 10.91
C THR A 501 29.53 -21.67 10.00
N LEU A 502 30.68 -21.12 10.40
CA LEU A 502 31.64 -20.54 9.45
C LEU A 502 32.14 -21.68 8.55
N ASP A 503 31.30 -22.17 7.64
CA ASP A 503 31.79 -22.94 6.50
C ASP A 503 32.25 -21.94 5.45
N ILE A 504 33.46 -21.43 5.69
CA ILE A 504 34.33 -20.92 4.64
C ILE A 504 34.95 -22.16 3.98
N GLU A 505 34.36 -22.60 2.87
CA GLU A 505 35.13 -23.16 1.74
C GLU A 505 34.64 -22.54 0.42
#